data_AF-A0A7C2N8K6-F1
#
_entry.id   AF-A0A7C2N8K6-F1
#
_cell.length_a   1.000
_cell.length_b   1.000
_cell.length_c   1.000
_cell.angle_alpha   90.00
_cell.angle_beta   90.00
_cell.angle_gamma   90.00
#
_symmetry.space_group_name_H-M   'P 1'
#
loop_
_entity.id
_entity.type
_entity.pdbx_description
1 polymer ?
#
loop_
_entity_poly.entity_id
_entity_poly.type
_entity_poly.pdbx_seq_one_letter_code
_entity_poly.pdbx_strand_id
1 'polypeptide(L)'
;MSVLIAPDQHWALWAVLIGAAAFGVWAERTSWGARLSGAVLAIGFTFVLSNLRVIPVDAPAYGVVWSYFVPLAIPLLLLNADMKRVIRESGPTLFAFAAGAVGTVIGTLAAF
;
A
#
# COMPACT_ATOMS: atom_id res chain seq x y z
N MET A 1 23.72 12.72 2.50
CA MET A 1 23.25 12.52 3.89
C MET A 1 23.05 11.03 4.09
N SER A 2 23.69 10.42 5.10
CA SER A 2 23.84 8.96 5.20
C SER A 2 22.58 8.27 5.73
N VAL A 3 22.07 7.33 4.95
CA VAL A 3 21.04 6.35 5.32
C VAL A 3 21.76 5.03 5.57
N LEU A 4 21.27 4.17 6.47
CA LEU A 4 21.96 2.92 6.79
C LEU A 4 22.04 1.99 5.56
N ILE A 5 20.94 1.88 4.82
CA ILE A 5 20.87 1.19 3.53
C ILE A 5 20.87 2.24 2.43
N ALA A 6 21.84 2.16 1.52
CA ALA A 6 21.95 3.10 0.41
C ALA A 6 20.95 2.76 -0.73
N PRO A 7 20.51 3.75 -1.53
CA PRO A 7 19.52 3.53 -2.60
C PRO A 7 19.92 2.50 -3.66
N ASP A 8 21.22 2.32 -3.88
CA ASP A 8 21.83 1.37 -4.83
C ASP A 8 21.96 -0.05 -4.27
N GLN A 9 21.72 -0.26 -2.97
CA GLN A 9 21.76 -1.58 -2.33
C GLN A 9 20.46 -2.37 -2.57
N HIS A 10 20.22 -2.75 -3.83
CA HIS A 10 18.97 -3.34 -4.28
C HIS A 10 18.54 -4.58 -3.45
N TRP A 11 19.47 -5.50 -3.17
CA TRP A 11 19.17 -6.72 -2.42
C TRP A 11 18.74 -6.44 -0.98
N ALA A 12 19.39 -5.48 -0.31
CA ALA A 12 19.05 -5.10 1.05
C ALA A 12 17.66 -4.44 1.10
N LEU A 13 17.37 -3.56 0.13
CA LEU A 13 16.05 -2.93 0.01
C LEU A 13 14.95 -3.97 -0.24
N TRP A 14 15.17 -4.91 -1.16
CA TRP A 14 14.21 -5.99 -1.40
C TRP A 14 13.99 -6.89 -0.19
N ALA A 15 15.05 -7.21 0.57
CA ALA A 15 14.92 -7.95 1.81
C ALA A 15 14.04 -7.20 2.83
N VAL A 16 14.20 -5.88 2.95
CA VAL A 16 13.34 -5.06 3.82
C VAL A 16 11.91 -5.01 3.30
N LEU A 17 11.68 -4.80 2.00
CA LEU A 17 10.34 -4.72 1.42
C LEU A 17 9.57 -6.04 1.58
N ILE A 18 10.21 -7.16 1.26
CA ILE A 18 9.63 -8.50 1.43
C ILE A 18 9.44 -8.80 2.91
N GLY A 19 10.40 -8.44 3.76
CA GLY A 19 10.29 -8.58 5.21
C GLY A 19 9.12 -7.77 5.80
N ALA A 20 8.91 -6.55 5.33
CA ALA A 20 7.78 -5.71 5.72
C ALA A 20 6.43 -6.30 5.26
N ALA A 21 6.37 -6.83 4.03
CA ALA A 21 5.19 -7.51 3.53
C ALA A 21 4.88 -8.78 4.34
N ALA A 22 5.90 -9.59 4.62
CA ALA A 22 5.78 -10.79 5.45
C ALA A 22 5.33 -10.44 6.88
N PHE A 23 5.90 -9.38 7.46
CA PHE A 23 5.49 -8.85 8.76
C PHE A 23 4.01 -8.43 8.75
N GLY A 24 3.56 -7.70 7.73
CA GLY A 24 2.17 -7.29 7.60
C GLY A 24 1.20 -8.47 7.57
N VAL A 25 1.49 -9.47 6.73
CA VAL A 25 0.67 -10.70 6.61
C VAL A 25 0.67 -11.52 7.89
N TRP A 26 1.83 -11.63 8.56
CA TRP A 26 1.93 -12.32 9.84
C TRP A 26 1.14 -11.59 10.93
N ALA A 27 1.29 -10.27 11.01
CA ALA A 27 0.66 -9.45 12.03
C ALA A 27 -0.87 -9.44 11.90
N GLU A 28 -1.41 -9.49 10.69
CA GLU A 28 -2.86 -9.64 10.46
C GLU A 28 -3.47 -10.89 11.11
N ARG A 29 -2.66 -11.95 11.34
CA ARG A 29 -3.10 -13.16 12.05
C ARG A 29 -3.10 -13.03 13.58
N THR A 30 -2.59 -11.93 14.11
CA THR A 30 -2.53 -11.68 15.56
C THR A 30 -3.77 -10.93 16.05
N SER A 31 -4.11 -11.06 17.34
CA SER A 31 -5.33 -10.47 17.92
C SER A 31 -5.39 -8.93 17.85
N TRP A 32 -4.23 -8.27 17.86
CA TRP A 32 -4.13 -6.82 17.73
C TRP A 32 -4.03 -6.40 16.26
N GLY A 33 -3.24 -7.13 15.48
CA GLY A 33 -3.02 -6.81 14.07
C GLY A 33 -4.24 -7.11 13.20
N ALA A 34 -5.11 -8.06 13.55
CA ALA A 34 -6.35 -8.35 12.83
C ALA A 34 -7.34 -7.17 12.76
N ARG A 35 -7.17 -6.13 13.59
CA ARG A 35 -7.96 -4.90 13.52
C ARG A 35 -7.50 -3.95 12.41
N LEU A 36 -6.31 -4.18 11.86
CA LEU A 36 -5.69 -3.41 10.79
C LEU A 36 -5.40 -4.36 9.62
N SER A 37 -5.46 -3.87 8.39
CA SER A 37 -5.03 -4.71 7.26
C SER A 37 -3.52 -4.92 7.29
N GLY A 38 -3.04 -6.07 6.81
CA GLY A 38 -1.60 -6.33 6.71
C GLY A 38 -0.86 -5.27 5.88
N ALA A 39 -1.53 -4.66 4.90
CA ALA A 39 -0.99 -3.54 4.12
C ALA A 39 -0.73 -2.29 4.98
N VAL A 40 -1.67 -1.92 5.87
CA VAL A 40 -1.49 -0.77 6.78
C VAL A 40 -0.32 -1.01 7.73
N LEU A 41 -0.17 -2.23 8.24
CA LEU A 41 0.93 -2.60 9.12
C LEU A 41 2.28 -2.57 8.40
N ALA A 42 2.34 -3.07 7.15
CA ALA A 42 3.54 -3.02 6.33
C ALA A 42 3.95 -1.57 6.01
N ILE A 43 2.99 -0.72 5.61
CA ILE A 43 3.22 0.71 5.35
C ILE A 43 3.71 1.41 6.61
N GLY A 44 3.06 1.18 7.76
CA GLY A 44 3.49 1.76 9.03
C GLY A 44 4.92 1.35 9.40
N PHE A 45 5.25 0.08 9.22
CA PHE A 45 6.59 -0.45 9.49
C PHE A 45 7.66 0.19 8.60
N THR A 46 7.44 0.27 7.29
CA THR A 46 8.39 0.91 6.36
C THR A 46 8.47 2.42 6.60
N PHE A 47 7.37 3.06 6.98
CA PHE A 47 7.35 4.47 7.35
C PHE A 47 8.22 4.76 8.58
N VAL A 48 8.15 3.91 9.61
CA VAL A 48 9.04 3.99 10.78
C VAL A 48 10.50 3.79 10.36
N LEU A 49 10.81 2.77 9.55
CA LEU A 49 12.17 2.54 9.05
C LEU A 49 12.71 3.72 8.23
N SER A 50 11.87 4.36 7.42
CA SER A 50 12.24 5.53 6.64
C SER A 50 12.54 6.74 7.54
N ASN A 51 11.73 6.98 8.57
CA ASN A 51 11.94 8.08 9.52
C ASN A 51 13.19 7.88 10.39
N LEU A 52 13.48 6.63 10.77
CA LEU A 52 14.71 6.25 11.47
C LEU A 52 15.93 6.21 10.54
N ARG A 53 15.78 6.54 9.26
CA ARG A 53 16.85 6.55 8.25
C ARG A 53 17.53 5.19 8.06
N VAL A 54 16.76 4.11 8.23
CA VAL A 54 17.20 2.74 7.93
C VAL A 54 17.11 2.49 6.44
N ILE A 55 15.99 2.87 5.82
CA ILE A 55 15.78 2.81 4.36
C ILE A 55 15.67 4.21 3.77
N PRO A 56 16.05 4.40 2.50
CA PRO A 56 15.90 5.69 1.83
C PRO A 56 14.44 5.95 1.48
N VAL A 57 14.09 7.24 1.38
CA VAL A 57 12.75 7.70 0.98
C VAL A 57 12.48 7.41 -0.50
N ASP A 58 13.55 7.39 -1.32
CA ASP A 58 13.48 7.09 -2.74
C ASP A 58 14.61 6.13 -3.14
N ALA A 59 14.28 5.16 -3.99
CA ALA A 59 15.21 4.17 -4.50
C ALA A 59 14.69 3.54 -5.81
N PRO A 60 15.59 3.15 -6.73
CA PRO A 60 15.20 2.49 -7.99
C PRO A 60 14.35 1.22 -7.79
N ALA A 61 14.60 0.49 -6.70
CA ALA A 61 13.84 -0.72 -6.35
C ALA A 61 12.34 -0.44 -6.14
N TYR A 62 11.97 0.74 -5.61
CA TYR A 62 10.57 1.10 -5.39
C TYR A 62 9.83 1.36 -6.71
N GLY A 63 10.55 1.87 -7.73
CA GLY A 63 10.01 2.08 -9.07
C GLY A 63 9.57 0.77 -9.74
N VAL A 64 10.18 -0.36 -9.41
CA VAL A 64 9.81 -1.68 -9.95
C VAL A 64 8.40 -2.07 -9.50
N VAL A 65 8.03 -1.76 -8.25
CA VAL A 65 6.69 -2.06 -7.73
C VAL A 65 5.62 -1.34 -8.55
N TRP A 66 5.82 -0.06 -8.81
CA TRP A 66 4.89 0.76 -9.59
C TRP A 66 4.88 0.41 -11.08
N SER A 67 6.03 0.05 -11.65
CA SER A 67 6.15 -0.21 -13.09
C SER A 67 5.72 -1.61 -13.50
N TYR A 68 5.87 -2.59 -12.59
CA TYR A 68 5.62 -4.00 -12.90
C TYR A 68 4.55 -4.61 -11.99
N PHE A 69 4.71 -4.53 -10.67
CA PHE A 69 3.83 -5.27 -9.76
C PHE A 69 2.42 -4.70 -9.71
N VAL A 70 2.27 -3.37 -9.64
CA VAL A 70 0.94 -2.73 -9.64
C VAL A 70 0.19 -3.01 -10.95
N PRO A 71 0.78 -2.82 -12.15
CA PRO A 71 0.13 -3.17 -13.42
C PRO A 71 -0.20 -4.66 -13.55
N LEU A 72 0.63 -5.54 -13.01
CA LEU A 72 0.43 -7.00 -13.06
C LEU A 72 -0.62 -7.48 -12.03
N ALA A 73 -0.78 -6.78 -10.92
CA ALA A 73 -1.82 -7.07 -9.94
C ALA A 73 -3.22 -6.89 -10.54
N ILE A 74 -3.43 -5.88 -11.40
CA ILE A 74 -4.73 -5.62 -12.04
C ILE A 74 -5.28 -6.87 -12.76
N PRO A 75 -4.60 -7.46 -13.77
CA PRO A 75 -5.12 -8.64 -14.46
C PRO A 75 -5.21 -9.86 -13.55
N LEU A 76 -4.30 -10.05 -12.60
CA LEU A 76 -4.38 -11.17 -11.64
C LEU A 76 -5.62 -11.07 -10.74
N LEU A 77 -5.93 -9.86 -10.27
CA LEU A 77 -7.12 -9.60 -9.46
C LEU A 77 -8.39 -9.75 -10.30
N LEU A 78 -8.40 -9.27 -11.56
CA LEU A 78 -9.52 -9.44 -12.48
C LEU A 78 -9.77 -10.91 -12.86
N LEU A 79 -8.71 -11.72 -13.00
CA LEU A 79 -8.85 -13.15 -13.31
C LEU A 79 -9.48 -13.93 -12.15
N ASN A 80 -9.21 -13.52 -10.91
CA ASN A 80 -9.81 -14.12 -9.72
C ASN A 80 -11.22 -13.58 -9.44
N ALA A 81 -11.49 -12.32 -9.80
CA ALA A 81 -12.77 -11.68 -9.53
C ALA A 81 -13.88 -12.14 -10.50
N ASP A 82 -15.08 -12.36 -9.98
CA ASP A 82 -16.27 -12.56 -10.80
C ASP A 82 -16.68 -11.23 -11.46
N MET A 83 -16.36 -11.08 -12.74
CA MET A 83 -16.66 -9.88 -13.52
C MET A 83 -18.14 -9.48 -13.51
N LYS A 84 -19.07 -10.44 -13.49
CA LYS A 84 -20.51 -10.13 -13.44
C LYS A 84 -20.88 -9.53 -12.10
N ARG A 85 -20.32 -10.10 -11.03
CA ARG A 85 -20.50 -9.59 -9.67
C ARG A 85 -19.89 -8.20 -9.50
N VAL A 86 -18.66 -7.98 -9.98
CA VAL A 86 -17.96 -6.69 -9.93
C VAL A 86 -18.81 -5.61 -10.60
N ILE A 87 -19.31 -5.83 -11.82
CA ILE A 87 -20.12 -4.83 -12.52
C ILE A 87 -21.41 -4.52 -11.74
N ARG A 88 -22.06 -5.55 -11.19
CA ARG A 88 -23.31 -5.39 -10.41
C ARG A 88 -23.09 -4.65 -9.09
N GLU A 89 -22.01 -4.96 -8.38
CA GLU A 89 -21.73 -4.40 -7.04
C GLU A 89 -21.02 -3.04 -7.10
N SER A 90 -20.32 -2.73 -8.20
CA SER A 90 -19.61 -1.45 -8.37
C SER A 90 -20.53 -0.24 -8.39
N GLY A 91 -21.78 -0.37 -8.87
CA GLY A 91 -22.71 0.76 -8.97
C GLY A 91 -22.98 1.45 -7.62
N PRO A 92 -23.55 0.74 -6.62
CA PRO A 92 -23.73 1.30 -5.28
C PRO A 92 -22.43 1.77 -4.62
N THR A 93 -21.33 1.03 -4.78
CA THR A 93 -20.03 1.41 -4.24
C THR A 93 -19.50 2.71 -4.86
N LEU A 94 -19.73 2.94 -6.14
CA LEU A 94 -19.34 4.17 -6.85
C LEU A 94 -20.10 5.38 -6.31
N PHE A 95 -21.39 5.24 -6.00
CA PHE A 95 -22.16 6.32 -5.36
C PHE A 95 -21.63 6.64 -3.96
N ALA A 96 -21.33 5.62 -3.16
CA ALA A 96 -20.73 5.82 -1.84
C ALA A 96 -19.36 6.51 -1.94
N PHE A 97 -18.54 6.11 -2.92
CA PHE A 97 -17.26 6.77 -3.22
C PHE A 97 -17.46 8.23 -3.65
N ALA A 98 -18.40 8.52 -4.53
CA ALA A 98 -18.69 9.87 -5.00
C ALA A 98 -19.17 10.77 -3.84
N ALA A 99 -20.03 10.26 -2.97
CA ALA A 99 -20.45 10.99 -1.76
C ALA A 99 -19.27 11.27 -0.84
N GLY A 100 -18.39 10.29 -0.63
CA GLY A 100 -17.14 10.46 0.12
C GLY A 100 -16.23 11.52 -0.50
N ALA A 101 -16.03 11.47 -1.83
CA ALA A 101 -15.21 12.42 -2.56
C ALA A 101 -15.75 13.85 -2.47
N VAL A 102 -17.07 14.05 -2.63
CA VAL A 102 -17.73 15.35 -2.42
C VAL A 102 -17.54 15.81 -0.98
N GLY A 103 -17.69 14.93 0.00
CA GLY A 103 -17.44 15.22 1.41
C GLY A 103 -15.99 15.67 1.66
N THR A 104 -15.00 15.02 1.03
CA THR A 104 -13.59 15.44 1.10
C THR A 104 -13.41 16.83 0.52
N VAL A 105 -13.96 17.13 -0.66
CA VAL A 105 -13.85 18.45 -1.29
C VAL A 105 -14.48 19.53 -0.41
N ILE A 106 -15.71 19.33 0.07
CA ILE A 106 -16.38 20.28 0.95
C ILE A 106 -15.60 20.47 2.25
N GLY A 107 -15.13 19.38 2.86
CA GLY A 107 -14.35 19.43 4.10
C GLY A 107 -13.04 20.19 3.93
N THR A 108 -12.33 19.99 2.82
CA THR A 108 -11.13 20.77 2.50
C THR A 108 -11.45 22.24 2.27
N LEU A 109 -12.50 22.56 1.51
CA LEU A 109 -12.91 23.95 1.26
C LEU A 109 -13.37 24.67 2.53
N ALA A 110 -13.98 23.97 3.48
CA ALA A 110 -14.43 24.55 4.75
C ALA A 110 -13.28 24.72 5.76
N ALA A 111 -12.18 23.97 5.61
CA ALA A 111 -11.01 24.05 6.47
C ALA A 111 -10.05 25.19 6.10
N PHE A 112 -10.10 25.66 4.84
CA PHE A 112 -9.38 26.84 4.34
C PHE A 112 -10.24 28.10 4.46
#